data_AF-A0A3N6HA76-F1
#
_entry.id   AF-A0A3N6HA76-F1
#
_cell.length_a   1.000
_cell.length_b   1.000
_cell.length_c   1.000
_cell.angle_alpha   90.00
_cell.angle_beta   90.00
_cell.angle_gamma   90.00
#
_symmetry.space_group_name_H-M   'P 1'
#
loop_
_entity.id
_entity.type
_entity.pdbx_description
1 polymer ?
#
loop_
_entity_poly.entity_id
_entity_poly.type
_entity_poly.pdbx_seq_one_letter_code
_entity_poly.pdbx_strand_id
1 'polypeptide(L)' 'MLFETQDESEWRVHLRHLRAGPERIDWAMTRIDTLCGRLVQPTTYRLSLFVPDPVHDPGREQSDH' A
#
# COMPACT_ATOMS: atom_id res chain seq x y z
N MET A 1 -3.97 -0.29 4.14
CA MET A 1 -2.76 -1.11 4.30
C MET A 1 -3.06 -2.49 3.72
N LEU A 2 -2.19 -3.04 2.87
CA LEU A 2 -2.48 -4.25 2.08
C LEU A 2 -1.93 -5.52 2.72
N PHE A 3 -0.71 -5.48 3.27
CA PHE A 3 -0.06 -6.65 3.88
C PHE A 3 0.98 -6.20 4.91
N GLU A 4 1.15 -6.96 6.00
CA GLU A 4 2.22 -6.82 6.98
C GLU A 4 2.74 -8.17 7.42
N THR A 5 4.04 -8.24 7.68
CA THR A 5 4.64 -9.38 8.38
C THR A 5 5.96 -8.98 9.03
N GLN A 6 6.37 -9.71 10.06
CA GLN A 6 7.73 -9.66 10.62
C GLN A 6 8.62 -10.78 10.05
N ASP A 7 8.05 -11.70 9.27
CA ASP A 7 8.77 -12.79 8.62
C ASP A 7 9.26 -12.38 7.23
N GLU A 8 10.58 -12.30 7.05
CA GLU A 8 11.18 -11.94 5.77
C GLU A 8 10.89 -12.97 4.66
N SER A 9 10.79 -14.25 5.00
CA SER A 9 10.52 -15.31 4.03
C SER A 9 9.09 -15.20 3.49
N GLU A 10 8.11 -14.99 4.38
CA GLU A 10 6.71 -14.75 4.02
C GLU A 10 6.60 -13.49 3.15
N TRP A 11 7.29 -12.42 3.54
CA TRP A 11 7.34 -11.18 2.77
C TRP A 11 7.83 -11.40 1.33
N ARG A 12 8.93 -12.13 1.15
CA ARG A 12 9.52 -12.41 -0.17
C ARG A 12 8.64 -13.30 -1.02
N VAL A 13 7.98 -14.29 -0.42
CA VAL A 13 7.01 -15.15 -1.09
C VAL A 13 5.82 -14.31 -1.56
N HIS A 14 5.23 -13.50 -0.68
CA HIS A 14 4.09 -12.66 -0.99
C HIS A 14 4.38 -11.69 -2.15
N LEU A 15 5.49 -10.96 -2.11
CA LEU A 15 5.90 -10.07 -3.21
C LEU A 15 6.10 -10.80 -4.54
N ARG A 16 6.65 -12.01 -4.50
CA ARG A 16 6.83 -12.83 -5.71
C ARG A 16 5.49 -13.20 -6.32
N HIS A 17 4.54 -13.63 -5.49
CA HIS A 17 3.19 -13.96 -5.95
C HIS A 17 2.47 -12.75 -6.54
N LEU A 18 2.54 -11.57 -5.91
CA LEU A 18 1.92 -10.35 -6.45
C LEU A 18 2.52 -9.92 -7.79
N ARG A 19 3.84 -10.07 -7.97
CA ARG A 19 4.50 -9.71 -9.23
C ARG A 19 4.24 -10.69 -10.37
N ALA A 20 4.05 -11.97 -10.05
CA ALA A 20 3.84 -13.03 -11.04
C ALA A 20 2.36 -13.36 -11.27
N GLY A 21 1.48 -12.93 -10.36
CA GLY A 21 0.07 -13.25 -10.36
C GLY A 21 -0.74 -12.44 -11.38
N PRO A 22 -1.99 -12.84 -11.64
CA PRO A 22 -2.91 -12.12 -12.52
C PRO A 22 -3.41 -10.79 -11.92
N GLU A 23 -3.14 -10.56 -10.64
CA GLU A 23 -3.62 -9.39 -9.89
C GLU A 23 -2.89 -8.12 -10.35
N ARG A 24 -3.65 -7.19 -10.92
CA ARG A 24 -3.13 -5.92 -11.44
C ARG A 24 -2.99 -4.92 -10.31
N ILE A 25 -1.96 -5.10 -9.49
CA ILE A 25 -1.53 -4.04 -8.57
C ILE A 25 -0.84 -2.95 -9.39
N ASP A 26 -1.30 -1.72 -9.22
CA ASP A 26 -0.57 -0.55 -9.71
C ASP A 26 0.63 -0.29 -8.81
N TRP A 27 1.81 -0.72 -9.28
CA TRP A 27 3.06 -0.53 -8.56
C TRP A 27 3.46 0.94 -8.40
N ALA A 28 2.97 1.86 -9.26
CA ALA A 28 3.23 3.28 -9.10
C ALA A 28 2.46 3.87 -7.89
N MET A 29 1.33 3.28 -7.54
CA MET A 29 0.53 3.66 -6.36
C MET A 29 0.87 2.81 -5.13
N THR A 30 1.80 1.86 -5.24
CA THR A 30 2.12 0.94 -4.16
C THR A 30 3.44 1.30 -3.49
N ARG A 31 3.46 1.24 -2.16
CA ARG A 31 4.64 1.52 -1.33
C ARG A 31 5.04 0.29 -0.53
N ILE A 32 6.33 0.00 -0.57
CA ILE A 32 6.99 -1.02 0.24
C ILE A 32 7.77 -0.32 1.34
N ASP A 33 7.47 -0.62 2.59
CA ASP A 33 8.23 -0.15 3.75
C ASP A 33 8.95 -1.32 4.43
N THR A 34 10.18 -1.07 4.88
CA THR A 34 10.87 -1.91 5.86
C THR A 34 11.09 -1.08 7.10
N LEU A 35 10.27 -1.33 8.11
CA LEU A 35 10.32 -0.65 9.39
C LEU A 35 11.31 -1.42 10.26
N CYS A 36 12.60 -1.12 10.07
CA CYS A 36 13.67 -1.66 10.89
C CYS A 36 13.47 -1.14 12.32
N GLY A 37 12.91 -1.98 13.19
CA GLY A 37 12.70 -1.64 14.58
C GLY A 37 14.01 -1.24 15.25
N ARG A 38 13.93 -0.43 16.30
CA ARG A 38 15.10 -0.11 17.12
C ARG A 38 15.16 -1.03 18.33
N LEU A 39 16.35 -1.57 18.60
CA LEU A 39 16.69 -2.39 19.78
C LEU A 39 15.82 -3.65 19.92
N VAL A 40 14.71 -3.57 20.63
CA VAL A 40 13.80 -4.67 20.97
C VAL A 40 12.63 -4.81 19.99
N GLN A 41 12.41 -3.79 19.14
CA GLN A 41 11.31 -3.82 18.18
C GLN A 41 11.71 -4.69 16.98
N PRO A 42 10.89 -5.67 16.60
CA PRO A 42 11.14 -6.49 15.42
C PRO A 42 11.08 -5.67 14.14
N THR A 43 11.84 -6.06 13.13
CA THR A 43 11.68 -5.53 11.77
C THR A 43 10.30 -5.91 11.25
N THR A 44 9.59 -4.94 10.69
CA THR A 44 8.27 -5.17 10.09
C THR A 44 8.31 -4.77 8.61
N TYR A 45 7.86 -5.67 7.75
CA TYR A 45 7.70 -5.46 6.31
C TYR A 45 6.25 -5.13 6.01
N ARG A 46 6.03 -4.06 5.24
CA ARG A 46 4.67 -3.57 4.96
C ARG A 46 4.48 -3.22 3.49
N LEU A 47 3.35 -3.63 2.94
CA LEU A 47 2.84 -3.19 1.65
C LEU A 47 1.62 -2.28 1.86
N SER A 48 1.64 -1.10 1.27
CA SER A 48 0.53 -0.14 1.35
C SER A 48 0.19 0.42 -0.02
N LEU A 49 -1.09 0.69 -0.26
CA LEU A 49 -1.56 1.42 -1.42
C LEU A 49 -1.72 2.89 -1.05
N PHE A 50 -1.16 3.78 -1.86
CA PHE A 50 -1.46 5.20 -1.83
C PHE A 50 -2.85 5.40 -2.44
N VAL A 51 -3.77 5.92 -1.64
CA VAL A 51 -5.09 6.33 -2.11
C VAL A 51 -5.05 7.85 -2.19
N PRO A 52 -5.02 8.45 -3.39
CA PRO A 52 -5.15 9.90 -3.50
C PRO A 52 -6.50 10.31 -2.92
N ASP A 53 -6.54 11.43 -2.20
CA ASP A 53 -7.82 12.00 -1.77
C ASP A 53 -8.70 12.19 -3.00
N PRO A 54 -9.99 11.79 -2.94
CA PRO A 54 -10.91 12.13 -4.00
C PRO A 54 -10.93 13.66 -4.07
N VAL A 55 -10.49 14.21 -5.21
CA VAL A 55 -10.53 15.64 -5.46
C VAL A 55 -11.93 16.11 -5.12
N HIS A 56 -12.04 16.94 -4.08
CA HIS A 56 -13.30 17.57 -3.73
C HIS A 56 -13.62 18.50 -4.90
N ASP A 57 -14.45 18.04 -5.84
CA ASP A 57 -14.91 18.86 -6.96
C ASP A 57 -15.77 19.99 -6.37
N PRO A 58 -15.32 21.26 -6.37
CA PRO A 58 -16.15 22.36 -5.91
C PRO A 58 -17.14 22.80 -6.99
N GLY A 59 -17.21 22.13 -8.14
CA GLY A 59 -18.00 22.50 -9.32
C GLY A 59 -19.47 22.05 -9.33
N ARG A 60 -20.11 21.86 -8.16
CA ARG A 60 -21.59 21.86 -8.09
C ARG A 60 -22.05 23.15 -7.42
N GLU A 61 -21.85 24.24 -8.14
CA GLU A 61 -22.64 25.45 -7.91
C GLU A 61 -24.11 25.07 -8.10
N GLN A 62 -24.88 25.29 -7.03
CA GLN A 62 -26.33 25.17 -7.00
C GLN A 62 -26.91 25.96 -8.18
N SER A 63 -27.47 25.25 -9.16
CA SER A 63 -28.45 25.86 -10.06
C SER A 63 -29.75 25.98 -9.28
N ASP A 64 -29.90 27.07 -8.53
CA ASP A 64 -31.21 27.58 -8.14
C ASP A 64 -31.87 28.17 -9.39
N HIS A 65 -32.95 27.54 -9.85
CA HIS A 65 -33.95 28.14 -10.72
C HIS A 65 -35.30 28.15 -10.00
#